data_AF-A0A8J6BZP7-F1
#
_entry.id   AF-A0A8J6BZP7-F1
#
_cell.length_a   1.000
_cell.length_b   1.000
_cell.length_c   1.000
_cell.angle_alpha   90.00
_cell.angle_beta   90.00
_cell.angle_gamma   90.00
#
_symmetry.space_group_name_H-M   'P 1'
#
loop_
_entity.id
_entity.type
_entity.pdbx_description
1 polymer ?
#
loop_
_entity_poly.entity_id
_entity_poly.type
_entity_poly.pdbx_seq_one_letter_code
_entity_poly.pdbx_strand_id
1 'polypeptide(L)'
;MDREIRQEIRQRSKRYNAPIDWLSNMKWSLLRLLVLGSFAAMTCAVILGILFYFNHSYGLVDFGSSSVTADDADINSGYLNITKDMYVWGAYTDSTRLGVTSRTALVKNYNGIATKLADFSVMHGMDNLLVYVGCCEWDGSTFTKGSIPLHDDFVAFNAPFIENGIGVTALVYINDDVEDISSPCLDNIITAIKQFNDANPSSAFSGVHIDQEPSSIVSMAALITTLKASHNIAKMNGIQLSSSSKPRYVTDSLTINGTRSTMLEHLATSVDEVTLLAYYNNAEKVAELVRNAASQDIGPFKIALETGYVNAESTETFYDQIRSIPSSWFNTFAGVRSSVESAVGCSVEETSCAVDKFVIHDFVQYWEAIYGTEPYTDDADHGWL
;
A
#
# COMPACT_ATOMS: atom_id res chain seq x y z
N MET A 1 -88.93 -13.41 -35.37
CA MET A 1 -88.32 -12.49 -34.38
C MET A 1 -86.87 -12.88 -34.14
N ASP A 2 -85.93 -12.03 -34.49
CA ASP A 2 -85.39 -11.95 -35.85
C ASP A 2 -83.86 -11.93 -35.70
N ARG A 3 -83.10 -12.48 -36.66
CA ARG A 3 -81.62 -12.48 -36.61
C ARG A 3 -81.08 -11.05 -36.54
N GLU A 4 -81.82 -10.10 -37.13
CA GLU A 4 -81.54 -8.67 -37.10
C GLU A 4 -81.57 -8.09 -35.69
N ILE A 5 -82.56 -8.46 -34.86
CA ILE A 5 -82.67 -7.95 -33.48
C ILE A 5 -81.46 -8.39 -32.64
N ARG A 6 -80.93 -9.61 -32.83
CA ARG A 6 -79.73 -10.07 -32.12
C ARG A 6 -78.46 -9.38 -32.60
N GLN A 7 -78.39 -9.02 -33.89
CA GLN A 7 -77.27 -8.24 -34.43
C GLN A 7 -77.30 -6.80 -33.93
N GLU A 8 -78.48 -6.19 -33.84
CA GLU A 8 -78.66 -4.83 -33.34
C GLU A 8 -78.32 -4.71 -31.85
N ILE A 9 -78.74 -5.70 -31.03
CA ILE A 9 -78.38 -5.77 -29.60
C ILE A 9 -76.86 -5.95 -29.43
N ARG A 10 -76.20 -6.78 -30.25
CA ARG A 10 -74.73 -6.93 -30.20
C ARG A 10 -73.99 -5.67 -30.66
N GLN A 11 -74.49 -4.96 -31.67
CA GLN A 11 -73.89 -3.70 -32.11
C GLN A 11 -74.09 -2.57 -31.08
N ARG A 12 -75.27 -2.48 -30.45
CA ARG A 12 -75.53 -1.52 -29.37
C ARG A 12 -74.70 -1.81 -28.13
N SER A 13 -74.55 -3.07 -27.73
CA SER A 13 -73.66 -3.50 -26.64
C SER A 13 -72.19 -3.15 -26.91
N LYS A 14 -71.69 -3.36 -28.13
CA LYS A 14 -70.33 -2.94 -28.51
C LYS A 14 -70.13 -1.43 -28.46
N ARG A 15 -71.13 -0.63 -28.87
CA ARG A 15 -71.05 0.84 -28.79
C ARG A 15 -71.15 1.37 -27.35
N TYR A 16 -71.89 0.68 -26.47
CA TYR A 16 -72.04 1.07 -25.07
C TYR A 16 -70.81 0.74 -24.21
N ASN A 17 -70.09 -0.33 -24.54
CA ASN A 17 -68.91 -0.78 -23.78
C ASN A 17 -67.59 -0.18 -24.29
N ALA A 18 -67.53 0.31 -25.54
CA ALA A 18 -66.32 0.92 -26.09
C ALA A 18 -65.76 2.11 -25.27
N PRO A 19 -66.56 3.02 -24.69
CA PRO A 19 -66.06 4.08 -23.81
C PRO A 19 -65.50 3.55 -22.48
N ILE A 20 -66.05 2.44 -21.98
CA ILE A 20 -65.65 1.81 -20.71
C ILE A 20 -64.32 1.07 -20.87
N ASP A 21 -64.13 0.36 -21.99
CA ASP A 21 -62.87 -0.32 -22.33
C ASP A 21 -61.75 0.68 -22.66
N TRP A 22 -62.08 1.83 -23.24
CA TRP A 22 -61.12 2.91 -23.48
C TRP A 22 -60.66 3.55 -22.17
N LEU A 23 -61.58 3.84 -21.23
CA LEU A 23 -61.24 4.38 -19.91
C LEU A 23 -60.44 3.40 -19.06
N SER A 24 -60.69 2.09 -19.16
CA SER A 24 -59.93 1.08 -18.41
C SER A 24 -58.51 0.95 -18.96
N ASN A 25 -58.33 0.88 -20.28
CA ASN A 25 -57.01 0.82 -20.91
C ASN A 25 -56.20 2.09 -20.67
N MET A 26 -56.83 3.27 -20.67
CA MET A 26 -56.14 4.52 -20.37
C MET A 26 -55.66 4.58 -18.92
N LYS A 27 -56.44 4.06 -17.96
CA LYS A 27 -56.03 3.93 -16.54
C LYS A 27 -54.84 2.98 -16.38
N TRP A 28 -54.83 1.84 -17.07
CA TRP A 28 -53.72 0.88 -17.01
C TRP A 28 -52.45 1.41 -17.69
N SER A 29 -52.57 2.14 -18.78
CA SER A 29 -51.42 2.80 -19.43
C SER A 29 -50.84 3.93 -18.59
N LEU A 30 -51.68 4.75 -17.94
CA LEU A 30 -51.24 5.77 -16.99
C LEU A 30 -50.55 5.16 -15.76
N LEU A 31 -51.09 4.07 -15.22
CA LEU A 31 -50.47 3.36 -14.10
C LEU A 31 -49.10 2.77 -14.50
N ARG A 32 -48.96 2.20 -15.70
CA ARG A 32 -47.68 1.71 -16.22
C ARG A 32 -46.66 2.83 -16.41
N LEU A 33 -47.08 3.97 -16.94
CA LEU A 33 -46.21 5.15 -17.08
C LEU A 33 -45.76 5.71 -15.72
N LEU A 34 -46.65 5.72 -14.72
CA LEU A 34 -46.31 6.13 -13.36
C LEU A 34 -45.31 5.15 -12.71
N VAL A 35 -45.49 3.85 -12.88
CA VAL A 35 -44.58 2.82 -12.35
C VAL A 35 -43.22 2.84 -13.06
N LEU A 36 -43.19 3.05 -14.38
CA LEU A 36 -41.93 3.22 -15.13
C LEU A 36 -41.22 4.51 -14.74
N GLY A 37 -41.95 5.60 -14.56
CA GLY A 37 -41.42 6.88 -14.10
C GLY A 37 -40.83 6.81 -12.69
N SER A 38 -41.49 6.10 -11.76
CA SER A 38 -40.97 5.91 -10.41
C SER A 38 -39.76 4.98 -10.38
N PHE A 39 -39.70 3.94 -11.22
CA PHE A 39 -38.50 3.11 -11.36
C PHE A 39 -37.32 3.93 -11.90
N ALA A 40 -37.53 4.73 -12.95
CA ALA A 40 -36.48 5.60 -13.50
C ALA A 40 -36.00 6.63 -12.46
N ALA A 41 -36.92 7.22 -11.69
CA ALA A 41 -36.58 8.15 -10.62
C ALA A 41 -35.79 7.47 -9.49
N MET A 42 -36.15 6.25 -9.09
CA MET A 42 -35.40 5.46 -8.11
C MET A 42 -34.01 5.09 -8.64
N THR A 43 -33.89 4.65 -9.90
CA THR A 43 -32.59 4.34 -10.50
C THR A 43 -31.71 5.59 -10.60
N CYS A 44 -32.25 6.74 -10.98
CA CYS A 44 -31.53 8.01 -10.95
C CYS A 44 -31.12 8.41 -9.52
N ALA A 45 -31.99 8.23 -8.52
CA ALA A 45 -31.67 8.53 -7.12
C ALA A 45 -30.58 7.60 -6.58
N VAL A 46 -30.59 6.32 -6.96
CA VAL A 46 -29.53 5.37 -6.60
C VAL A 46 -28.22 5.72 -7.31
N ILE A 47 -28.25 6.03 -8.61
CA ILE A 47 -27.04 6.46 -9.34
C ILE A 47 -26.50 7.76 -8.76
N LEU A 48 -27.35 8.75 -8.46
CA LEU A 48 -26.94 9.99 -7.82
C LEU A 48 -26.45 9.77 -6.39
N GLY A 49 -27.05 8.84 -5.65
CA GLY A 49 -26.59 8.46 -4.32
C GLY A 49 -25.23 7.74 -4.36
N ILE A 50 -25.01 6.90 -5.37
CA ILE A 50 -23.72 6.25 -5.64
C ILE A 50 -22.70 7.31 -6.07
N LEU A 51 -23.02 8.19 -7.03
CA LEU A 51 -22.13 9.26 -7.47
C LEU A 51 -21.83 10.26 -6.35
N PHE A 52 -22.82 10.59 -5.51
CA PHE A 52 -22.63 11.42 -4.32
C PHE A 52 -21.77 10.69 -3.30
N TYR A 53 -22.02 9.41 -3.02
CA TYR A 53 -21.17 8.59 -2.16
C TYR A 53 -19.74 8.50 -2.70
N PHE A 54 -19.53 8.31 -4.01
CA PHE A 54 -18.20 8.36 -4.60
C PHE A 54 -17.58 9.76 -4.53
N ASN A 55 -18.31 10.84 -4.80
CA ASN A 55 -17.78 12.21 -4.68
C ASN A 55 -17.54 12.66 -3.23
N HIS A 56 -18.22 12.06 -2.26
CA HIS A 56 -18.18 12.46 -0.85
C HIS A 56 -17.33 11.50 0.01
N SER A 57 -17.17 10.25 -0.42
CA SER A 57 -16.24 9.27 0.17
C SER A 57 -14.87 9.29 -0.51
N TYR A 58 -14.77 9.81 -1.74
CA TYR A 58 -13.50 10.17 -2.38
C TYR A 58 -13.39 11.68 -2.59
N GLY A 59 -13.86 12.47 -1.62
CA GLY A 59 -13.70 13.91 -1.64
C GLY A 59 -12.26 14.26 -1.99
N LEU A 60 -12.09 15.03 -3.07
CA LEU A 60 -10.87 15.80 -3.30
C LEU A 60 -10.56 16.49 -1.98
N VAL A 61 -9.43 16.12 -1.38
CA VAL A 61 -8.95 16.72 -0.13
C VAL A 61 -9.02 18.24 -0.26
N ASP A 62 -9.94 18.87 0.47
CA ASP A 62 -10.01 20.33 0.55
C ASP A 62 -8.90 20.79 1.49
N PHE A 63 -7.71 20.98 0.90
CA PHE A 63 -6.59 21.63 1.55
C PHE A 63 -6.94 23.11 1.75
N GLY A 64 -7.69 23.40 2.81
CA GLY A 64 -7.87 24.72 3.41
C GLY A 64 -7.81 25.90 2.43
N SER A 65 -8.91 26.16 1.72
CA SER A 65 -9.26 27.44 1.07
C SER A 65 -8.09 28.41 0.77
N SER A 66 -7.16 27.94 -0.05
CA SER A 66 -6.26 28.77 -0.85
C SER A 66 -6.46 28.23 -2.25
N SER A 67 -6.98 29.06 -3.16
CA SER A 67 -7.32 28.66 -4.54
C SER A 67 -6.36 27.62 -5.11
N VAL A 68 -6.81 26.37 -5.22
CA VAL A 68 -6.09 25.28 -5.91
C VAL A 68 -5.88 25.75 -7.34
N THR A 69 -4.64 26.04 -7.70
CA THR A 69 -4.31 26.40 -9.07
C THR A 69 -4.37 25.15 -9.94
N ALA A 70 -4.49 25.29 -11.27
CA ALA A 70 -4.48 24.13 -12.17
C ALA A 70 -3.19 23.29 -11.99
N ASP A 71 -2.08 23.94 -11.64
CA ASP A 71 -0.80 23.31 -11.35
C ASP A 71 -0.87 22.46 -10.06
N ASP A 72 -1.57 22.90 -9.01
CA ASP A 72 -1.71 22.14 -7.75
C ASP A 72 -2.57 20.88 -7.92
N ALA A 73 -3.59 20.93 -8.79
CA ALA A 73 -4.42 19.77 -9.12
C ALA A 73 -3.63 18.72 -9.92
N ASP A 74 -2.84 19.15 -10.90
CA ASP A 74 -1.99 18.27 -11.70
C ASP A 74 -0.87 17.66 -10.84
N ILE A 75 -0.25 18.41 -9.92
CA ILE A 75 0.82 17.88 -9.05
C ILE A 75 0.27 16.89 -8.02
N ASN A 76 -0.89 17.16 -7.42
CA ASN A 76 -1.56 16.19 -6.55
C ASN A 76 -1.90 14.92 -7.33
N SER A 77 -2.42 15.04 -8.55
CA SER A 77 -2.68 13.86 -9.40
C SER A 77 -1.39 13.09 -9.72
N GLY A 78 -0.27 13.79 -9.95
CA GLY A 78 1.04 13.20 -10.19
C GLY A 78 1.53 12.38 -9.01
N TYR A 79 1.36 12.85 -7.77
CA TYR A 79 1.68 12.07 -6.57
C TYR A 79 0.75 10.86 -6.41
N LEU A 80 -0.57 11.06 -6.55
CA LEU A 80 -1.58 10.04 -6.27
C LEU A 80 -1.57 8.89 -7.28
N ASN A 81 -1.24 9.17 -8.54
CA ASN A 81 -1.24 8.18 -9.61
C ASN A 81 0.00 7.28 -9.63
N ILE A 82 1.04 7.62 -8.87
CA ILE A 82 2.23 6.78 -8.74
C ILE A 82 1.98 5.75 -7.65
N THR A 83 2.06 4.47 -8.01
CA THR A 83 2.05 3.38 -7.06
C THR A 83 3.31 3.40 -6.19
N LYS A 84 3.12 3.26 -4.89
CA LYS A 84 4.19 3.26 -3.89
C LYS A 84 4.04 2.06 -2.95
N ASP A 85 5.14 1.67 -2.35
CA ASP A 85 5.11 0.79 -1.18
C ASP A 85 5.21 1.63 0.11
N MET A 86 4.93 1.04 1.27
CA MET A 86 5.13 1.70 2.56
C MET A 86 5.61 0.76 3.66
N TYR A 87 6.61 1.19 4.44
CA TYR A 87 7.04 0.48 5.65
C TYR A 87 6.06 0.73 6.79
N VAL A 88 5.46 -0.36 7.29
CA VAL A 88 4.50 -0.35 8.38
C VAL A 88 5.11 -1.09 9.56
N TRP A 89 5.83 -0.34 10.38
CA TRP A 89 6.48 -0.84 11.58
C TRP A 89 6.22 0.10 12.76
N GLY A 90 6.19 -0.46 13.96
CA GLY A 90 6.22 0.30 15.20
C GLY A 90 7.61 0.16 15.79
N ALA A 91 8.37 1.26 15.81
CA ALA A 91 9.79 1.32 16.15
C ALA A 91 10.18 0.50 17.39
N TYR A 92 10.97 -0.56 17.28
CA TYR A 92 11.56 -1.32 18.41
C TYR A 92 10.59 -2.00 19.40
N THR A 93 11.09 -3.06 20.04
CA THR A 93 10.45 -3.82 21.13
C THR A 93 10.06 -2.97 22.32
N ASP A 94 10.80 -1.89 22.57
CA ASP A 94 10.55 -0.96 23.67
C ASP A 94 9.51 0.13 23.35
N SER A 95 9.09 0.29 22.08
CA SER A 95 7.95 1.14 21.82
C SER A 95 6.70 0.47 22.34
N THR A 96 6.29 0.94 23.51
CA THR A 96 5.01 0.59 24.08
C THR A 96 3.99 1.61 23.62
N ARG A 97 2.92 1.14 22.98
CA ARG A 97 1.73 1.93 22.66
C ARG A 97 0.55 1.28 23.34
N LEU A 98 -0.23 2.08 24.06
CA LEU A 98 -1.44 1.61 24.74
C LEU A 98 -1.17 0.43 25.72
N GLY A 99 0.03 0.39 26.32
CA GLY A 99 0.43 -0.63 27.28
C GLY A 99 0.86 -1.98 26.68
N VAL A 100 0.96 -2.10 25.35
CA VAL A 100 1.47 -3.28 24.63
C VAL A 100 2.60 -2.87 23.67
N THR A 101 3.31 -3.81 23.08
CA THR A 101 4.29 -3.48 22.03
C THR A 101 3.58 -2.82 20.83
N SER A 102 4.22 -1.87 20.15
CA SER A 102 3.61 -1.18 19.01
C SER A 102 3.17 -2.14 17.89
N ARG A 103 3.93 -3.22 17.65
CA ARG A 103 3.51 -4.31 16.74
C ARG A 103 2.16 -4.89 17.16
N THR A 104 1.98 -5.16 18.45
CA THR A 104 0.72 -5.72 18.96
C THR A 104 -0.42 -4.72 18.80
N ALA A 105 -0.22 -3.44 19.12
CA ALA A 105 -1.24 -2.40 18.96
C ALA A 105 -1.70 -2.27 17.50
N LEU A 106 -0.75 -2.31 16.56
CA LEU A 106 -1.00 -2.25 15.12
C LEU A 106 -1.85 -3.44 14.64
N VAL A 107 -1.35 -4.67 14.85
CA VAL A 107 -1.94 -5.88 14.25
C VAL A 107 -3.26 -6.27 14.94
N LYS A 108 -3.42 -5.97 16.22
CA LYS A 108 -4.70 -6.13 16.94
C LYS A 108 -5.72 -5.04 16.63
N ASN A 109 -5.43 -4.18 15.66
CA ASN A 109 -6.34 -3.16 15.16
C ASN A 109 -6.86 -2.20 16.26
N TYR A 110 -5.97 -1.77 17.16
CA TYR A 110 -6.36 -0.81 18.19
C TYR A 110 -6.85 0.48 17.52
N ASN A 111 -7.99 1.00 17.99
CA ASN A 111 -8.63 2.22 17.47
C ASN A 111 -8.89 2.21 15.95
N GLY A 112 -9.10 1.02 15.37
CA GLY A 112 -9.43 0.86 13.95
C GLY A 112 -8.27 1.16 13.00
N ILE A 113 -7.02 1.08 13.48
CA ILE A 113 -5.83 1.43 12.70
C ILE A 113 -5.70 0.68 11.36
N ALA A 114 -6.12 -0.58 11.27
CA ALA A 114 -6.05 -1.34 10.02
C ALA A 114 -6.93 -0.72 8.92
N THR A 115 -8.14 -0.29 9.26
CA THR A 115 -9.04 0.41 8.34
C THR A 115 -8.49 1.78 7.98
N LYS A 116 -8.06 2.57 8.97
CA LYS A 116 -7.44 3.89 8.72
C LYS A 116 -6.22 3.78 7.79
N LEU A 117 -5.38 2.77 8.00
CA LEU A 117 -4.22 2.50 7.16
C LEU A 117 -4.64 2.05 5.76
N ALA A 118 -5.72 1.28 5.60
CA ALA A 118 -6.22 0.86 4.28
C ALA A 118 -6.74 2.07 3.49
N ASP A 119 -7.55 2.92 4.14
CA ASP A 119 -8.07 4.15 3.54
C ASP A 119 -6.92 5.09 3.14
N PHE A 120 -5.95 5.28 4.04
CA PHE A 120 -4.74 6.06 3.75
C PHE A 120 -3.93 5.49 2.60
N SER A 121 -3.78 4.16 2.55
CA SER A 121 -3.06 3.48 1.48
C SER A 121 -3.71 3.75 0.12
N VAL A 122 -5.04 3.62 0.03
CA VAL A 122 -5.79 3.96 -1.19
C VAL A 122 -5.64 5.45 -1.53
N MET A 123 -5.81 6.33 -0.54
CA MET A 123 -5.70 7.78 -0.73
C MET A 123 -4.31 8.24 -1.14
N HIS A 124 -3.24 7.54 -0.77
CA HIS A 124 -1.87 7.96 -1.08
C HIS A 124 -1.20 7.13 -2.19
N GLY A 125 -1.97 6.27 -2.86
CA GLY A 125 -1.50 5.42 -3.95
C GLY A 125 -0.52 4.34 -3.49
N MET A 126 -0.70 3.81 -2.28
CA MET A 126 0.06 2.66 -1.79
C MET A 126 -0.57 1.37 -2.31
N ASP A 127 0.23 0.51 -2.94
CA ASP A 127 -0.26 -0.79 -3.45
C ASP A 127 0.44 -1.99 -2.79
N ASN A 128 1.40 -1.76 -1.90
CA ASN A 128 1.98 -2.79 -1.05
C ASN A 128 2.45 -2.23 0.30
N LEU A 129 2.22 -2.99 1.38
CA LEU A 129 2.63 -2.65 2.75
C LEU A 129 3.70 -3.62 3.24
N LEU A 130 4.85 -3.12 3.69
CA LEU A 130 5.90 -3.89 4.32
C LEU A 130 5.64 -3.90 5.84
N VAL A 131 4.91 -4.91 6.31
CA VAL A 131 4.39 -4.97 7.69
C VAL A 131 5.31 -5.79 8.58
N TYR A 132 5.73 -5.22 9.71
CA TYR A 132 6.62 -5.92 10.65
C TYR A 132 5.94 -7.14 11.30
N VAL A 133 6.46 -8.34 11.01
CA VAL A 133 5.95 -9.62 11.52
C VAL A 133 6.75 -10.15 12.71
N GLY A 134 8.06 -9.90 12.77
CA GLY A 134 8.89 -10.33 13.90
C GLY A 134 10.39 -10.37 13.63
N CYS A 135 11.13 -10.95 14.57
CA CYS A 135 12.59 -11.03 14.56
C CYS A 135 13.06 -12.46 14.87
N CYS A 136 14.13 -12.95 14.24
CA CYS A 136 14.66 -14.29 14.56
C CYS A 136 15.08 -14.43 16.02
N GLU A 137 15.71 -13.40 16.58
CA GLU A 137 16.21 -13.43 17.96
C GLU A 137 15.10 -13.68 18.99
N TRP A 138 13.96 -13.01 18.84
CA TRP A 138 12.88 -13.04 19.84
C TRP A 138 11.79 -14.05 19.50
N ASP A 139 11.44 -14.16 18.21
CA ASP A 139 10.31 -14.95 17.73
C ASP A 139 10.76 -16.28 17.10
N GLY A 140 12.07 -16.59 17.09
CA GLY A 140 12.64 -17.77 16.44
C GLY A 140 12.00 -19.10 16.85
N SER A 141 11.56 -19.23 18.11
CA SER A 141 10.87 -20.44 18.58
C SER A 141 9.47 -20.62 17.99
N THR A 142 8.80 -19.52 17.60
CA THR A 142 7.50 -19.53 16.92
C THR A 142 7.71 -19.90 15.44
N PHE A 143 8.68 -19.28 14.78
CA PHE A 143 9.01 -19.59 13.39
C PHE A 143 9.47 -21.03 13.19
N THR A 144 10.26 -21.57 14.13
CA THR A 144 10.70 -22.99 14.10
C THR A 144 9.53 -23.98 14.14
N LYS A 145 8.38 -23.57 14.70
CA LYS A 145 7.15 -24.39 14.72
C LYS A 145 6.31 -24.22 13.45
N GLY A 146 6.76 -23.44 12.47
CA GLY A 146 6.04 -23.14 11.24
C GLY A 146 4.93 -22.10 11.40
N SER A 147 4.96 -21.31 12.48
CA SER A 147 3.96 -20.27 12.74
C SER A 147 4.60 -18.90 12.73
N ILE A 148 3.81 -17.86 12.44
CA ILE A 148 4.19 -16.48 12.72
C ILE A 148 3.65 -16.05 14.10
N PRO A 149 4.32 -15.12 14.79
CA PRO A 149 3.75 -14.45 15.96
C PRO A 149 2.44 -13.73 15.61
N LEU A 150 1.47 -13.71 16.54
CA LEU A 150 0.17 -13.04 16.33
C LEU A 150 -0.58 -13.52 15.08
N HIS A 151 -0.47 -14.81 14.74
CA HIS A 151 -1.04 -15.42 13.52
C HIS A 151 -2.48 -15.01 13.24
N ASP A 152 -3.40 -15.23 14.19
CA ASP A 152 -4.83 -14.92 13.99
C ASP A 152 -5.09 -13.41 13.83
N ASP A 153 -4.30 -12.58 14.52
CA ASP A 153 -4.42 -11.12 14.40
C ASP A 153 -3.96 -10.67 12.99
N PHE A 154 -2.91 -11.28 12.42
CA PHE A 154 -2.49 -11.00 11.04
C PHE A 154 -3.53 -11.43 9.99
N VAL A 155 -4.29 -12.50 10.24
CA VAL A 155 -5.40 -12.89 9.34
C VAL A 155 -6.41 -11.75 9.23
N ALA A 156 -6.82 -11.20 10.38
CA ALA A 156 -7.78 -10.09 10.43
C ALA A 156 -7.18 -8.76 9.93
N PHE A 157 -5.91 -8.49 10.24
CA PHE A 157 -5.21 -7.28 9.83
C PHE A 157 -5.00 -7.22 8.31
N ASN A 158 -4.61 -8.32 7.66
CA ASN A 158 -4.28 -8.33 6.23
C ASN A 158 -5.51 -8.27 5.32
N ALA A 159 -6.65 -8.80 5.76
CA ALA A 159 -7.87 -8.91 4.96
C ALA A 159 -8.32 -7.59 4.29
N PRO A 160 -8.46 -6.45 5.01
CA PRO A 160 -8.90 -5.20 4.38
C PRO A 160 -7.94 -4.67 3.31
N PHE A 161 -6.64 -4.93 3.40
CA PHE A 161 -5.69 -4.49 2.38
C PHE A 161 -5.86 -5.30 1.09
N ILE A 162 -5.95 -6.63 1.22
CA ILE A 162 -6.12 -7.53 0.07
C ILE A 162 -7.46 -7.31 -0.62
N GLU A 163 -8.53 -7.04 0.14
CA GLU A 163 -9.85 -6.67 -0.42
C GLU A 163 -9.79 -5.38 -1.26
N ASN A 164 -8.88 -4.46 -0.92
CA ASN A 164 -8.64 -3.22 -1.66
C ASN A 164 -7.53 -3.35 -2.72
N GLY A 165 -7.04 -4.56 -3.00
CA GLY A 165 -5.99 -4.80 -3.99
C GLY A 165 -4.59 -4.35 -3.55
N ILE A 166 -4.39 -4.11 -2.25
CA ILE A 166 -3.10 -3.74 -1.65
C ILE A 166 -2.40 -5.01 -1.17
N GLY A 167 -1.17 -5.23 -1.63
CA GLY A 167 -0.30 -6.31 -1.18
C GLY A 167 0.20 -6.11 0.26
N VAL A 168 0.57 -7.21 0.91
CA VAL A 168 1.21 -7.16 2.23
C VAL A 168 2.48 -8.02 2.19
N THR A 169 3.65 -7.41 2.34
CA THR A 169 4.94 -8.10 2.47
C THR A 169 5.31 -8.24 3.95
N ALA A 170 5.77 -9.42 4.37
CA ALA A 170 6.22 -9.64 5.74
C ALA A 170 7.62 -9.05 5.94
N LEU A 171 7.70 -7.93 6.65
CA LEU A 171 8.95 -7.31 7.09
C LEU A 171 9.48 -8.02 8.33
N VAL A 172 10.75 -8.43 8.31
CA VAL A 172 11.37 -9.14 9.45
C VAL A 172 12.81 -8.68 9.70
N TYR A 173 13.25 -8.87 10.94
CA TYR A 173 14.66 -8.75 11.33
C TYR A 173 15.29 -10.11 11.60
N ILE A 174 16.61 -10.18 11.42
CA ILE A 174 17.38 -11.34 11.85
C ILE A 174 17.67 -11.17 13.35
N ASN A 175 18.29 -10.06 13.72
CA ASN A 175 18.64 -9.79 15.12
C ASN A 175 18.31 -8.34 15.47
N ASP A 176 18.17 -8.05 16.76
CA ASP A 176 17.96 -6.68 17.24
C ASP A 176 19.18 -5.80 16.95
N ASP A 177 20.37 -6.33 17.22
CA ASP A 177 21.62 -5.69 16.82
C ASP A 177 21.82 -5.87 15.31
N VAL A 178 21.91 -4.75 14.60
CA VAL A 178 22.10 -4.73 13.14
C VAL A 178 23.37 -5.48 12.71
N GLU A 179 24.37 -5.56 13.59
CA GLU A 179 25.67 -6.18 13.35
C GLU A 179 25.73 -7.68 13.71
N ASP A 180 24.76 -8.22 14.45
CA ASP A 180 24.75 -9.62 14.86
C ASP A 180 24.00 -10.50 13.84
N ILE A 181 24.70 -10.96 12.80
CA ILE A 181 24.09 -11.84 11.79
C ILE A 181 24.39 -13.31 12.09
N SER A 182 23.92 -13.80 13.24
CA SER A 182 24.23 -15.15 13.72
C SER A 182 23.06 -16.14 13.63
N SER A 183 21.83 -15.69 13.42
CA SER A 183 20.62 -16.52 13.50
C SER A 183 20.21 -17.12 12.14
N PRO A 184 20.32 -18.45 11.91
CA PRO A 184 19.93 -19.09 10.64
C PRO A 184 18.41 -19.30 10.53
N CYS A 185 17.59 -18.38 11.05
CA CYS A 185 16.15 -18.59 11.16
C CYS A 185 15.36 -18.14 9.93
N LEU A 186 15.98 -17.46 8.96
CA LEU A 186 15.29 -16.93 7.80
C LEU A 186 14.54 -18.03 7.01
N ASP A 187 15.12 -19.23 6.90
CA ASP A 187 14.45 -20.40 6.31
C ASP A 187 13.16 -20.78 7.05
N ASN A 188 13.17 -20.69 8.40
CA ASN A 188 12.01 -20.95 9.23
C ASN A 188 10.95 -19.86 9.07
N ILE A 189 11.36 -18.59 8.93
CA ILE A 189 10.44 -17.49 8.63
C ILE A 189 9.75 -17.72 7.28
N ILE A 190 10.52 -17.97 6.22
CA ILE A 190 9.98 -18.24 4.88
C ILE A 190 9.00 -19.41 4.92
N THR A 191 9.34 -20.49 5.63
CA THR A 191 8.47 -21.65 5.79
C THR A 191 7.19 -21.31 6.56
N ALA A 192 7.29 -20.53 7.64
CA ALA A 192 6.13 -20.10 8.43
C ALA A 192 5.20 -19.19 7.63
N ILE A 193 5.75 -18.27 6.83
CA ILE A 193 4.98 -17.41 5.93
C ILE A 193 4.27 -18.23 4.86
N LYS A 194 4.94 -19.23 4.28
CA LYS A 194 4.30 -20.15 3.34
C LYS A 194 3.13 -20.91 3.98
N GLN A 195 3.30 -21.42 5.19
CA GLN A 195 2.25 -22.13 5.92
C GLN A 195 1.07 -21.19 6.27
N PHE A 196 1.36 -19.96 6.67
CA PHE A 196 0.35 -18.93 6.88
C PHE A 196 -0.45 -18.67 5.61
N ASN A 197 0.22 -18.49 4.46
CA ASN A 197 -0.42 -18.24 3.16
C ASN A 197 -1.29 -19.42 2.70
N ASP A 198 -0.83 -20.65 2.89
CA ASP A 198 -1.59 -21.85 2.55
C ASP A 198 -2.85 -22.01 3.40
N ALA A 199 -2.78 -21.63 4.68
CA ALA A 199 -3.92 -21.68 5.59
C ALA A 199 -4.90 -20.51 5.38
N ASN A 200 -4.40 -19.34 4.97
CA ASN A 200 -5.17 -18.09 4.90
C ASN A 200 -4.96 -17.37 3.55
N PRO A 201 -5.41 -17.93 2.41
CA PRO A 201 -5.15 -17.35 1.10
C PRO A 201 -5.74 -15.94 0.90
N SER A 202 -6.82 -15.58 1.61
CA SER A 202 -7.41 -14.23 1.60
C SER A 202 -6.67 -13.20 2.44
N SER A 203 -5.67 -13.64 3.20
CA SER A 203 -4.84 -12.81 4.09
C SER A 203 -3.35 -12.94 3.78
N ALA A 204 -3.01 -13.57 2.65
CA ALA A 204 -1.65 -14.01 2.34
C ALA A 204 -0.65 -12.86 2.20
N PHE A 205 0.59 -13.11 2.63
CA PHE A 205 1.71 -12.22 2.38
C PHE A 205 2.25 -12.42 0.95
N SER A 206 2.61 -11.33 0.28
CA SER A 206 3.21 -11.31 -1.06
C SER A 206 4.67 -11.79 -1.07
N GLY A 207 5.38 -11.63 0.04
CA GLY A 207 6.79 -11.98 0.17
C GLY A 207 7.33 -11.77 1.57
N VAL A 208 8.65 -11.89 1.70
CA VAL A 208 9.43 -11.58 2.90
C VAL A 208 10.43 -10.47 2.55
N HIS A 209 10.49 -9.44 3.40
CA HIS A 209 11.44 -8.33 3.28
C HIS A 209 12.38 -8.31 4.50
N ILE A 210 13.69 -8.25 4.25
CA ILE A 210 14.72 -8.20 5.28
C ILE A 210 15.24 -6.78 5.40
N ASP A 211 14.98 -6.16 6.54
CA ASP A 211 15.40 -4.79 6.82
C ASP A 211 16.62 -4.75 7.76
N GLN A 212 17.60 -5.59 7.45
CA GLN A 212 18.83 -5.68 8.23
C GLN A 212 19.94 -4.90 7.53
N GLU A 213 20.50 -3.88 8.19
CA GLU A 213 21.41 -2.93 7.56
C GLU A 213 22.77 -2.76 8.27
N PRO A 214 23.60 -3.83 8.33
CA PRO A 214 24.88 -3.80 9.01
C PRO A 214 25.87 -2.80 8.41
N SER A 215 26.54 -2.01 9.25
CA SER A 215 27.58 -1.08 8.82
C SER A 215 28.96 -1.74 8.69
N SER A 216 29.20 -2.88 9.36
CA SER A 216 30.45 -3.62 9.24
C SER A 216 30.48 -4.53 8.01
N ILE A 217 31.65 -4.58 7.37
CA ILE A 217 31.92 -5.45 6.21
C ILE A 217 31.71 -6.93 6.54
N VAL A 218 32.05 -7.34 7.77
CA VAL A 218 31.93 -8.75 8.22
C VAL A 218 30.46 -9.14 8.35
N SER A 219 29.68 -8.29 9.01
CA SER A 219 28.25 -8.49 9.24
C SER A 219 27.49 -8.44 7.90
N MET A 220 27.84 -7.51 7.00
CA MET A 220 27.28 -7.46 5.65
C MET A 220 27.57 -8.72 4.84
N ALA A 221 28.80 -9.26 4.92
CA ALA A 221 29.13 -10.52 4.28
C ALA A 221 28.32 -11.70 4.84
N ALA A 222 28.07 -11.71 6.15
CA ALA A 222 27.23 -12.71 6.81
C ALA A 222 25.75 -12.59 6.39
N LEU A 223 25.23 -11.36 6.29
CA LEU A 223 23.88 -11.09 5.79
C LEU A 223 23.71 -11.59 4.35
N ILE A 224 24.59 -11.19 3.43
CA ILE A 224 24.55 -11.63 2.03
C ILE A 224 24.61 -13.16 1.93
N THR A 225 25.48 -13.80 2.72
CA THR A 225 25.59 -15.27 2.73
C THR A 225 24.29 -15.93 3.21
N THR A 226 23.66 -15.36 4.23
CA THR A 226 22.38 -15.84 4.79
C THR A 226 21.23 -15.67 3.80
N LEU A 227 21.12 -14.50 3.17
CA LEU A 227 20.12 -14.20 2.14
C LEU A 227 20.26 -15.16 0.96
N LYS A 228 21.48 -15.35 0.45
CA LYS A 228 21.75 -16.23 -0.68
C LYS A 228 21.40 -17.68 -0.41
N ALA A 229 21.67 -18.17 0.80
CA ALA A 229 21.26 -19.50 1.22
C ALA A 229 19.72 -19.63 1.25
N SER A 230 19.06 -18.65 1.86
CA SER A 230 17.61 -18.63 2.08
C SER A 230 16.81 -18.36 0.80
N HIS A 231 17.41 -17.71 -0.21
CA HIS A 231 16.76 -17.40 -1.49
C HIS A 231 16.29 -18.65 -2.23
N ASN A 232 17.06 -19.74 -2.14
CA ASN A 232 16.65 -21.03 -2.72
C ASN A 232 15.42 -21.59 -2.00
N ILE A 233 15.35 -21.46 -0.67
CA ILE A 233 14.18 -21.86 0.11
C ILE A 233 12.98 -21.00 -0.23
N ALA A 234 13.15 -19.68 -0.35
CA ALA A 234 12.11 -18.74 -0.78
C ALA A 234 11.51 -19.14 -2.13
N LYS A 235 12.37 -19.37 -3.14
CA LYS A 235 11.96 -19.84 -4.49
C LYS A 235 11.19 -21.16 -4.45
N MET A 236 11.66 -22.15 -3.69
CA MET A 236 10.96 -23.44 -3.57
C MET A 236 9.58 -23.31 -2.93
N ASN A 237 9.39 -22.32 -2.05
CA ASN A 237 8.11 -22.03 -1.42
C ASN A 237 7.24 -21.05 -2.21
N GLY A 238 7.73 -20.51 -3.34
CA GLY A 238 7.02 -19.48 -4.11
C GLY A 238 6.86 -18.17 -3.34
N ILE A 239 7.82 -17.85 -2.47
CA ILE A 239 7.88 -16.62 -1.68
C ILE A 239 8.94 -15.71 -2.28
N GLN A 240 8.58 -14.46 -2.60
CA GLN A 240 9.54 -13.44 -3.00
C GLN A 240 10.40 -13.05 -1.79
N LEU A 241 11.71 -13.00 -1.95
CA LEU A 241 12.63 -12.51 -0.93
C LEU A 241 13.19 -11.16 -1.37
N SER A 242 13.13 -10.16 -0.48
CA SER A 242 13.67 -8.83 -0.74
C SER A 242 14.49 -8.33 0.44
N SER A 243 15.33 -7.31 0.24
CA SER A 243 16.16 -6.74 1.30
C SER A 243 16.40 -5.24 1.11
N SER A 244 16.51 -4.55 2.24
CA SER A 244 16.97 -3.15 2.32
C SER A 244 18.46 -3.02 2.03
N SER A 245 18.87 -1.86 1.52
CA SER A 245 20.26 -1.49 1.27
C SER A 245 20.54 -0.01 1.61
N LYS A 246 21.59 0.23 2.39
CA LYS A 246 22.07 1.59 2.69
C LYS A 246 22.69 2.27 1.47
N PRO A 247 22.69 3.62 1.40
CA PRO A 247 23.31 4.36 0.31
C PRO A 247 24.80 4.02 0.10
N ARG A 248 25.53 3.82 1.20
CA ARG A 248 26.96 3.49 1.12
C ARG A 248 27.25 2.16 0.42
N TYR A 249 26.32 1.21 0.42
CA TYR A 249 26.52 -0.10 -0.20
C TYR A 249 26.59 -0.03 -1.72
N VAL A 250 26.05 1.05 -2.30
CA VAL A 250 26.12 1.33 -3.74
C VAL A 250 27.56 1.56 -4.19
N THR A 251 28.43 2.08 -3.32
CA THR A 251 29.82 2.40 -3.67
C THR A 251 30.85 1.53 -2.94
N ASP A 252 30.54 1.09 -1.72
CA ASP A 252 31.45 0.29 -0.92
C ASP A 252 31.60 -1.11 -1.52
N SER A 253 32.86 -1.57 -1.65
CA SER A 253 33.15 -2.91 -2.16
C SER A 253 33.34 -3.92 -1.05
N LEU A 254 32.95 -5.16 -1.33
CA LEU A 254 33.17 -6.32 -0.46
C LEU A 254 33.68 -7.51 -1.31
N THR A 255 34.53 -8.35 -0.71
CA THR A 255 34.96 -9.62 -1.32
C THR A 255 34.28 -10.79 -0.63
N ILE A 256 33.44 -11.53 -1.36
CA ILE A 256 32.81 -12.77 -0.90
C ILE A 256 33.27 -13.90 -1.80
N ASN A 257 33.78 -14.99 -1.20
CA ASN A 257 34.25 -16.18 -1.91
C ASN A 257 35.23 -15.89 -3.08
N GLY A 258 36.10 -14.88 -2.90
CA GLY A 258 37.11 -14.47 -3.89
C GLY A 258 36.62 -13.49 -4.96
N THR A 259 35.33 -13.14 -4.99
CA THR A 259 34.77 -12.15 -5.92
C THR A 259 34.63 -10.80 -5.23
N ARG A 260 35.32 -9.78 -5.75
CA ARG A 260 35.17 -8.38 -5.32
C ARG A 260 34.13 -7.68 -6.19
N SER A 261 33.09 -7.14 -5.56
CA SER A 261 32.00 -6.38 -6.18
C SER A 261 31.57 -5.27 -5.21
N THR A 262 30.65 -4.39 -5.61
CA THR A 262 29.95 -3.54 -4.64
C THR A 262 29.12 -4.40 -3.69
N MET A 263 28.83 -3.89 -2.49
CA MET A 263 27.92 -4.57 -1.57
C MET A 263 26.52 -4.71 -2.18
N LEU A 264 26.07 -3.71 -2.95
CA LEU A 264 24.80 -3.74 -3.66
C LEU A 264 24.71 -4.86 -4.71
N GLU A 265 25.73 -5.07 -5.54
CA GLU A 265 25.75 -6.16 -6.53
C GLU A 265 25.68 -7.54 -5.85
N HIS A 266 26.42 -7.72 -4.75
CA HIS A 266 26.35 -8.95 -3.97
C HIS A 266 24.96 -9.15 -3.35
N LEU A 267 24.34 -8.09 -2.85
CA LEU A 267 22.99 -8.15 -2.30
C LEU A 267 21.95 -8.50 -3.39
N ALA A 268 21.96 -7.80 -4.52
CA ALA A 268 21.03 -8.01 -5.62
C ALA A 268 21.09 -9.43 -6.21
N THR A 269 22.26 -10.08 -6.17
CA THR A 269 22.39 -11.49 -6.59
C THR A 269 21.93 -12.51 -5.54
N SER A 270 21.49 -12.04 -4.37
CA SER A 270 21.12 -12.88 -3.21
C SER A 270 19.63 -12.78 -2.84
N VAL A 271 18.86 -11.94 -3.52
CA VAL A 271 17.42 -11.72 -3.31
C VAL A 271 16.71 -11.52 -4.66
N ASP A 272 15.38 -11.44 -4.66
CA ASP A 272 14.58 -11.14 -5.85
C ASP A 272 14.43 -9.63 -6.09
N GLU A 273 14.48 -8.82 -5.02
CA GLU A 273 14.27 -7.37 -5.08
C GLU A 273 15.10 -6.66 -4.01
N VAL A 274 15.63 -5.49 -4.36
CA VAL A 274 16.35 -4.60 -3.44
C VAL A 274 15.59 -3.29 -3.27
N THR A 275 15.48 -2.84 -2.02
CA THR A 275 15.02 -1.48 -1.69
C THR A 275 16.22 -0.65 -1.24
N LEU A 276 16.54 0.41 -1.97
CA LEU A 276 17.58 1.36 -1.56
C LEU A 276 16.97 2.39 -0.61
N LEU A 277 17.49 2.45 0.62
CA LEU A 277 17.06 3.42 1.62
C LEU A 277 17.75 4.75 1.39
N ALA A 278 17.03 5.71 0.84
CA ALA A 278 17.52 7.06 0.61
C ALA A 278 17.37 7.90 1.88
N TYR A 279 18.38 7.80 2.75
CA TYR A 279 18.57 8.69 3.92
C TYR A 279 19.03 10.10 3.49
N TYR A 280 18.22 10.73 2.65
CA TYR A 280 18.46 12.06 2.12
C TYR A 280 17.16 12.85 2.13
N ASN A 281 17.27 14.14 2.39
CA ASN A 281 16.16 15.10 2.32
C ASN A 281 16.22 15.99 1.08
N ASN A 282 16.98 15.57 0.05
CA ASN A 282 17.19 16.34 -1.17
C ASN A 282 17.09 15.43 -2.40
N ALA A 283 16.25 15.83 -3.36
CA ALA A 283 16.08 15.24 -4.68
C ALA A 283 17.40 14.98 -5.44
N GLU A 284 18.37 15.91 -5.42
CA GLU A 284 19.64 15.72 -6.12
C GLU A 284 20.46 14.55 -5.57
N LYS A 285 20.48 14.38 -4.25
CA LYS A 285 21.19 13.27 -3.59
C LYS A 285 20.49 11.93 -3.85
N VAL A 286 19.16 11.91 -3.82
CA VAL A 286 18.36 10.73 -4.19
C VAL A 286 18.66 10.34 -5.65
N ALA A 287 18.67 11.30 -6.56
CA ALA A 287 18.97 11.08 -7.97
C ALA A 287 20.41 10.59 -8.21
N GLU A 288 21.39 11.11 -7.46
CA GLU A 288 22.78 10.63 -7.51
C GLU A 288 22.89 9.17 -7.03
N LEU A 289 22.24 8.82 -5.91
CA LEU A 289 22.18 7.45 -5.42
C LEU A 289 21.60 6.50 -6.47
N VAL A 290 20.45 6.87 -7.06
CA VAL A 290 19.79 6.10 -8.11
C VAL A 290 20.71 5.91 -9.32
N ARG A 291 21.36 6.97 -9.79
CA ARG A 291 22.26 6.90 -10.95
C ARG A 291 23.40 5.90 -10.72
N ASN A 292 23.99 5.95 -9.52
CA ASN A 292 25.08 5.07 -9.15
C ASN A 292 24.62 3.61 -9.04
N ALA A 293 23.42 3.35 -8.51
CA ALA A 293 22.85 2.01 -8.45
C ALA A 293 22.48 1.46 -9.84
N ALA A 294 21.81 2.27 -10.66
CA ALA A 294 21.42 1.90 -12.02
C ALA A 294 22.63 1.58 -12.93
N SER A 295 23.81 2.12 -12.62
CA SER A 295 25.05 1.81 -13.34
C SER A 295 25.62 0.40 -13.09
N GLN A 296 25.06 -0.35 -12.13
CA GLN A 296 25.60 -1.66 -11.68
C GLN A 296 24.85 -2.87 -12.26
N ASP A 297 23.90 -2.67 -13.19
CA ASP A 297 23.14 -3.74 -13.86
C ASP A 297 22.51 -4.77 -12.89
N ILE A 298 21.99 -4.29 -11.77
CA ILE A 298 21.41 -5.12 -10.70
C ILE A 298 19.94 -5.49 -10.93
N GLY A 299 19.38 -5.14 -12.09
CA GLY A 299 17.94 -5.20 -12.37
C GLY A 299 17.15 -4.05 -11.72
N PRO A 300 15.81 -4.07 -11.82
CA PRO A 300 14.95 -3.08 -11.20
C PRO A 300 15.08 -3.09 -9.67
N PHE A 301 15.07 -1.91 -9.05
CA PHE A 301 15.11 -1.73 -7.60
C PHE A 301 14.10 -0.67 -7.15
N LYS A 302 13.75 -0.71 -5.87
CA LYS A 302 12.88 0.30 -5.24
C LYS A 302 13.69 1.37 -4.53
N ILE A 303 13.14 2.58 -4.40
CA ILE A 303 13.74 3.70 -3.66
C ILE A 303 12.86 4.06 -2.47
N ALA A 304 13.34 3.81 -1.26
CA ALA A 304 12.68 4.23 -0.03
C ALA A 304 13.10 5.63 0.37
N LEU A 305 12.14 6.55 0.44
CA LEU A 305 12.35 7.91 0.93
C LEU A 305 12.18 7.91 2.45
N GLU A 306 13.21 8.36 3.17
CA GLU A 306 13.13 8.49 4.63
C GLU A 306 12.17 9.62 5.02
N THR A 307 11.04 9.26 5.62
CA THR A 307 10.01 10.22 6.06
C THR A 307 9.81 10.27 7.56
N GLY A 308 10.49 9.42 8.33
CA GLY A 308 10.56 9.51 9.80
C GLY A 308 11.88 10.12 10.27
N TYR A 309 11.96 10.56 11.53
CA TYR A 309 13.13 11.18 12.16
C TYR A 309 13.63 10.41 13.40
N VAL A 310 12.90 9.39 13.89
CA VAL A 310 13.31 8.66 15.10
C VAL A 310 14.65 7.93 14.94
N ASN A 311 14.94 7.43 13.73
CA ASN A 311 16.12 6.60 13.43
C ASN A 311 17.17 7.31 12.57
N ALA A 312 16.94 8.56 12.18
CA ALA A 312 17.84 9.38 11.38
C ALA A 312 17.72 10.84 11.83
N GLU A 313 18.79 11.63 11.74
CA GLU A 313 18.68 13.05 12.08
C GLU A 313 17.62 13.70 11.17
N SER A 314 16.71 14.51 11.71
CA SER A 314 15.61 15.06 10.90
C SER A 314 16.11 15.85 9.67
N THR A 315 17.33 16.39 9.75
CA THR A 315 18.11 17.04 8.69
C THR A 315 18.56 16.11 7.55
N GLU A 316 18.39 14.81 7.67
CA GLU A 316 18.68 13.78 6.67
C GLU A 316 17.41 13.14 6.09
N THR A 317 16.23 13.58 6.54
CA THR A 317 14.93 13.00 6.22
C THR A 317 13.98 14.04 5.66
N PHE A 318 12.92 13.61 4.98
CA PHE A 318 11.88 14.52 4.52
C PHE A 318 10.90 14.93 5.62
N TYR A 319 11.00 14.38 6.84
CA TYR A 319 10.03 14.60 7.93
C TYR A 319 9.74 16.08 8.20
N ASP A 320 10.77 16.90 8.43
CA ASP A 320 10.58 18.33 8.74
C ASP A 320 9.99 19.12 7.56
N GLN A 321 10.31 18.73 6.33
CA GLN A 321 9.75 19.36 5.13
C GLN A 321 8.26 19.04 5.00
N ILE A 322 7.89 17.78 5.23
CA ILE A 322 6.48 17.34 5.22
C ILE A 322 5.73 18.06 6.33
N ARG A 323 6.24 18.02 7.57
CA ARG A 323 5.58 18.58 8.75
C ARG A 323 5.41 20.10 8.69
N SER A 324 6.38 20.82 8.13
CA SER A 324 6.32 22.29 8.10
C SER A 324 5.27 22.81 7.12
N ILE A 325 5.12 22.18 5.95
CA ILE A 325 4.14 22.55 4.93
C ILE A 325 3.63 21.28 4.23
N PRO A 326 2.66 20.53 4.82
CA PRO A 326 2.20 19.25 4.28
C PRO A 326 1.72 19.33 2.83
N SER A 327 1.05 20.41 2.44
CA SER A 327 0.60 20.60 1.05
C SER A 327 1.75 20.72 0.04
N SER A 328 2.92 21.21 0.46
CA SER A 328 4.08 21.31 -0.42
C SER A 328 4.79 19.97 -0.65
N TRP A 329 4.52 18.96 0.20
CA TRP A 329 5.15 17.65 0.08
C TRP A 329 4.89 17.01 -1.28
N PHE A 330 3.68 17.16 -1.85
CA PHE A 330 3.35 16.59 -3.15
C PHE A 330 4.20 17.20 -4.27
N ASN A 331 4.48 18.50 -4.19
CA ASN A 331 5.41 19.19 -5.10
C ASN A 331 6.85 18.72 -4.90
N THR A 332 7.28 18.56 -3.65
CA THR A 332 8.60 18.03 -3.32
C THR A 332 8.77 16.61 -3.86
N PHE A 333 7.79 15.73 -3.67
CA PHE A 333 7.81 14.37 -4.19
C PHE A 333 7.87 14.34 -5.72
N ALA A 334 7.07 15.18 -6.40
CA ALA A 334 7.14 15.32 -7.85
C ALA A 334 8.52 15.79 -8.33
N GLY A 335 9.18 16.68 -7.59
CA GLY A 335 10.55 17.11 -7.85
C GLY A 335 11.58 15.99 -7.65
N VAL A 336 11.42 15.17 -6.61
CA VAL A 336 12.23 13.98 -6.36
C VAL A 336 12.04 12.98 -7.51
N ARG A 337 10.80 12.64 -7.89
CA ARG A 337 10.48 11.79 -9.04
C ARG A 337 11.18 12.29 -10.30
N SER A 338 10.98 13.56 -10.64
CA SER A 338 11.53 14.15 -11.87
C SER A 338 13.06 14.06 -11.90
N SER A 339 13.71 14.26 -10.74
CA SER A 339 15.16 14.14 -10.60
C SER A 339 15.64 12.69 -10.77
N VAL A 340 14.91 11.74 -10.20
CA VAL A 340 15.17 10.30 -10.32
C VAL A 340 15.01 9.85 -11.78
N GLU A 341 13.87 10.13 -12.40
CA GLU A 341 13.59 9.77 -13.81
C GLU A 341 14.62 10.39 -14.76
N SER A 342 15.03 11.64 -14.52
CA SER A 342 16.10 12.29 -15.28
C SER A 342 17.46 11.61 -15.10
N ALA A 343 17.72 11.03 -13.91
CA ALA A 343 18.97 10.36 -13.62
C ALA A 343 19.10 8.99 -14.29
N VAL A 344 17.97 8.29 -14.50
CA VAL A 344 17.94 6.97 -15.16
C VAL A 344 17.50 7.00 -16.62
N GLY A 345 16.89 8.10 -17.07
CA GLY A 345 16.46 8.28 -18.46
C GLY A 345 15.19 7.51 -18.83
N CYS A 346 14.37 7.12 -17.86
CA CYS A 346 13.10 6.42 -18.03
C CYS A 346 12.09 6.90 -16.99
N SER A 347 10.79 6.74 -17.28
CA SER A 347 9.77 6.94 -16.25
C SER A 347 9.68 5.73 -15.32
N VAL A 348 9.44 5.96 -14.02
CA VAL A 348 9.29 4.89 -13.02
C VAL A 348 8.08 3.98 -13.34
N GLU A 349 7.12 4.46 -14.12
CA GLU A 349 5.95 3.68 -14.57
C GLU A 349 6.28 2.73 -15.73
N GLU A 350 7.48 2.85 -16.34
CA GLU A 350 7.92 1.98 -17.42
C GLU A 350 8.51 0.67 -16.88
N THR A 351 8.00 -0.47 -17.32
CA THR A 351 8.51 -1.81 -16.94
C THR A 351 10.00 -2.04 -17.24
N SER A 352 10.60 -1.23 -18.12
CA SER A 352 12.03 -1.29 -18.45
C SER A 352 12.90 -0.37 -17.60
N CYS A 353 12.31 0.40 -16.68
CA CYS A 353 13.04 1.35 -15.86
C CYS A 353 13.85 0.65 -14.78
N ALA A 354 15.02 1.18 -14.47
CA ALA A 354 15.87 0.65 -13.39
C ALA A 354 15.26 0.88 -12.01
N VAL A 355 14.40 1.89 -11.87
CA VAL A 355 13.61 2.13 -10.66
C VAL A 355 12.22 1.57 -10.89
N ASP A 356 11.83 0.59 -10.08
CA ASP A 356 10.50 -0.03 -10.11
C ASP A 356 9.49 0.89 -9.43
N LYS A 357 9.75 1.29 -8.18
CA LYS A 357 8.83 2.08 -7.37
C LYS A 357 9.52 2.94 -6.33
N PHE A 358 8.78 3.95 -5.86
CA PHE A 358 9.08 4.65 -4.61
C PHE A 358 8.47 3.92 -3.42
N VAL A 359 9.11 4.04 -2.26
CA VAL A 359 8.64 3.51 -0.99
C VAL A 359 8.63 4.63 0.04
N ILE A 360 7.57 4.75 0.83
CA ILE A 360 7.56 5.63 1.99
C ILE A 360 8.09 4.86 3.20
N HIS A 361 9.18 5.35 3.78
CA HIS A 361 9.78 4.74 4.95
C HIS A 361 9.22 5.37 6.23
N ASP A 362 8.57 4.54 7.05
CA ASP A 362 7.86 4.84 8.32
C ASP A 362 6.44 5.43 8.20
N PHE A 363 5.43 4.55 8.18
CA PHE A 363 4.01 4.93 8.19
C PHE A 363 3.61 5.87 9.33
N VAL A 364 4.03 5.59 10.57
CA VAL A 364 3.49 6.30 11.74
C VAL A 364 3.98 7.75 11.72
N GLN A 365 5.27 7.95 11.44
CA GLN A 365 5.84 9.28 11.36
C GLN A 365 5.42 10.02 10.10
N TYR A 366 5.25 9.30 8.97
CA TYR A 366 4.71 9.90 7.75
C TYR A 366 3.29 10.43 7.96
N TRP A 367 2.43 9.63 8.59
CA TRP A 367 1.08 10.05 8.97
C TRP A 367 1.12 11.28 9.89
N GLU A 368 1.93 11.25 10.94
CA GLU A 368 2.05 12.38 11.88
C GLU A 368 2.54 13.64 11.16
N ALA A 369 3.49 13.52 10.24
CA ALA A 369 4.01 14.66 9.50
C ALA A 369 2.93 15.29 8.59
N ILE A 370 2.06 14.49 7.99
CA ILE A 370 0.97 15.00 7.13
C ILE A 370 -0.17 15.58 7.96
N TYR A 371 -0.63 14.86 8.98
CA TYR A 371 -1.88 15.17 9.68
C TYR A 371 -1.68 15.85 11.04
N GLY A 372 -0.46 15.95 11.54
CA GLY A 372 -0.13 16.58 12.81
C GLY A 372 -0.56 15.78 14.06
N THR A 373 -1.03 14.53 13.88
CA THR A 373 -1.43 13.63 14.95
C THR A 373 -1.02 12.20 14.63
N GLU A 374 -0.83 11.36 15.64
CA GLU A 374 -0.54 9.94 15.43
C GLU A 374 -1.79 9.16 15.00
N PRO A 375 -1.64 8.10 14.19
CA PRO A 375 -2.78 7.38 13.62
C PRO A 375 -3.58 6.57 14.65
N TYR A 376 -3.04 6.40 15.87
CA TYR A 376 -3.66 5.68 16.99
C TYR A 376 -4.56 6.55 17.87
N THR A 377 -4.61 7.87 17.63
CA THR A 377 -5.47 8.76 18.42
C THR A 377 -6.95 8.52 18.10
N ASP A 378 -7.80 8.59 19.14
CA ASP A 378 -9.26 8.38 19.09
C ASP A 378 -10.02 9.55 18.45
N ASP A 379 -9.32 10.53 17.88
CA ASP A 379 -9.91 11.71 17.26
C ASP A 379 -10.55 11.34 15.91
N ALA A 380 -11.63 10.59 15.99
CA ALA A 380 -12.66 10.41 14.96
C ALA A 380 -13.46 11.72 14.69
N ASP A 381 -13.02 12.85 15.23
CA ASP A 381 -13.71 14.15 15.20
C ASP A 381 -12.99 15.23 14.37
N HIS A 382 -11.91 14.90 13.66
CA HIS A 382 -11.39 15.78 12.63
C HIS A 382 -12.12 15.51 11.32
N GLY A 383 -13.24 16.21 11.13
CA GLY A 383 -14.05 16.21 9.91
C GLY A 383 -13.30 16.69 8.67
N TRP A 384 -12.46 15.82 8.12
CA TRP A 384 -11.81 15.95 6.82
C TRP A 384 -12.25 14.78 5.94
N LEU A 385 -13.53 14.76 5.60
CA LEU A 385 -14.13 14.03 4.48
C LEU A 385 -15.05 14.98 3.72
#